data_AF-A0A820GBU1-F1
#
_entry.id   AF-A0A820GBU1-F1
#
_cell.length_a   1.000
_cell.length_b   1.000
_cell.length_c   1.000
_cell.angle_alpha   90.00
_cell.angle_beta   90.00
_cell.angle_gamma   90.00
#
_symmetry.space_group_name_H-M   'P 1'
#
loop_
_entity.id
_entity.type
_entity.pdbx_description
1 polymer ?
#
loop_
_entity_poly.entity_id
_entity_poly.type
_entity_poly.pdbx_seq_one_letter_code
_entity_poly.pdbx_strand_id
1 'polypeptide(L)'
;TQLFKEALLKIKGDDTQSIKEFAGLCRFQNYIPLSQIDKFEREYRYYTPIWWYTAPYFIYSMLNRGLRLMDVDVILKMGLFFRHLHKDLETLYREQQSAKINAVLV
;
A
#
# COMPACT_ATOMS: atom_id res chain seq x y z
N THR A 1 -1.30 -4.03 -16.09
CA THR A 1 -1.91 -5.24 -16.70
C THR A 1 -2.60 -6.06 -15.64
N GLN A 2 -3.81 -6.57 -15.91
CA GLN A 2 -4.64 -7.31 -14.95
C GLN A 2 -3.92 -8.52 -14.32
N LEU A 3 -3.15 -9.26 -15.13
CA LEU A 3 -2.36 -10.40 -14.67
C LEU A 3 -1.35 -10.04 -13.57
N PHE A 4 -0.67 -8.89 -13.70
CA PHE A 4 0.34 -8.45 -12.73
C PHE A 4 -0.29 -8.11 -11.38
N LYS A 5 -1.43 -7.41 -11.40
CA LYS A 5 -2.22 -7.12 -10.21
C LYS A 5 -2.63 -8.43 -9.51
N GLU A 6 -3.16 -9.39 -10.25
CA GLU A 6 -3.59 -10.68 -9.69
C GLU A 6 -2.43 -11.49 -9.11
N ALA A 7 -1.27 -11.48 -9.77
CA ALA A 7 -0.06 -12.12 -9.26
C ALA A 7 0.39 -11.50 -7.93
N LEU A 8 0.46 -10.17 -7.85
CA LEU A 8 0.81 -9.43 -6.63
C LEU A 8 -0.13 -9.72 -5.47
N LEU A 9 -1.45 -9.75 -5.73
CA LEU A 9 -2.44 -10.01 -4.69
C LEU A 9 -2.39 -11.44 -4.13
N LYS A 10 -1.84 -12.39 -4.90
CA LYS A 10 -1.66 -13.78 -4.48
C LYS A 10 -0.39 -14.01 -3.67
N ILE A 11 0.54 -13.06 -3.64
CA ILE A 11 1.74 -13.15 -2.80
C ILE A 11 1.30 -13.13 -1.34
N LYS A 12 1.50 -14.27 -0.67
CA LYS A 12 1.28 -14.45 0.76
C LYS A 12 2.61 -14.27 1.47
N GLY A 13 2.58 -13.61 2.62
CA GLY A 13 3.73 -13.40 3.46
C GLY A 13 3.27 -12.98 4.85
N ASP A 14 4.14 -13.14 5.83
CA ASP A 14 3.90 -12.60 7.16
C ASP A 14 3.91 -11.07 7.10
N ASP A 15 2.86 -10.44 7.62
CA ASP A 15 2.69 -9.01 7.51
C ASP A 15 3.79 -8.25 8.27
N THR A 16 4.17 -8.74 9.44
CA THR A 16 5.19 -8.09 10.28
C THR A 16 6.55 -8.14 9.62
N GLN A 17 6.92 -9.28 9.06
CA GLN A 17 8.15 -9.46 8.30
C GLN A 17 8.15 -8.61 7.03
N SER A 18 7.04 -8.56 6.30
CA SER A 18 6.92 -7.76 5.07
C SER A 18 7.09 -6.25 5.36
N ILE A 19 6.53 -5.76 6.46
CA ILE A 19 6.72 -4.36 6.91
C ILE A 19 8.20 -4.08 7.19
N LYS A 20 8.87 -4.97 7.94
CA LYS A 20 10.30 -4.84 8.26
C LYS A 20 11.18 -4.86 7.01
N GLU A 21 10.90 -5.76 6.07
CA GLU A 21 11.65 -5.85 4.81
C GLU A 21 11.49 -4.63 3.93
N PHE A 22 10.28 -4.08 3.86
CA PHE A 22 10.02 -2.85 3.13
C PHE A 22 10.67 -1.63 3.80
N ALA A 23 10.58 -1.52 5.14
CA ALA A 23 11.29 -0.50 5.90
C ALA A 23 12.82 -0.61 5.68
N GLY A 24 13.34 -1.83 5.69
CA GLY A 24 14.74 -2.13 5.37
C GLY A 24 15.14 -1.63 3.98
N LEU A 25 14.34 -1.88 2.94
CA LEU A 25 14.58 -1.34 1.61
C LEU A 25 14.59 0.20 1.61
N CYS A 26 13.68 0.83 2.34
CA CYS A 26 13.60 2.28 2.41
C CYS A 26 14.82 2.91 3.10
N ARG A 27 15.45 2.22 4.05
CA ARG A 27 16.68 2.70 4.71
C ARG A 27 17.86 2.87 3.75
N PHE A 28 17.87 2.17 2.62
CA PHE A 28 18.87 2.34 1.56
C PHE A 28 18.56 3.51 0.61
N GLN A 29 17.43 4.21 0.79
CA GLN A 29 17.05 5.34 -0.04
C GLN A 29 17.42 6.67 0.65
N ASN A 30 18.44 7.34 0.14
CA ASN A 30 18.98 8.59 0.73
C ASN A 30 17.97 9.76 0.77
N TYR A 31 16.88 9.69 0.00
CA TYR A 31 15.85 10.74 -0.07
C TYR A 31 14.70 10.53 0.91
N ILE A 32 14.64 9.40 1.63
CA ILE A 32 13.58 9.12 2.60
C ILE A 32 14.11 9.43 4.02
N PRO A 33 13.51 10.38 4.76
CA PRO A 33 13.93 10.64 6.13
C PRO A 33 13.76 9.40 7.02
N LEU A 34 14.80 9.04 7.79
CA LEU A 34 14.76 7.88 8.70
C LEU A 34 13.56 7.94 9.66
N SER A 35 13.22 9.13 10.15
CA SER A 35 12.06 9.34 11.03
C SER A 35 10.72 8.94 10.39
N GLN A 36 10.57 9.10 9.07
CA GLN A 36 9.38 8.63 8.36
C GLN A 36 9.36 7.10 8.25
N ILE A 37 10.50 6.48 8.03
CA ILE A 37 10.64 5.02 7.94
C ILE A 37 10.31 4.39 9.30
N ASP A 38 10.88 4.93 10.39
CA ASP A 38 10.64 4.42 11.74
C ASP A 38 9.19 4.63 12.18
N LYS A 39 8.56 5.74 11.75
CA LYS A 39 7.12 5.95 11.94
C LYS A 39 6.31 4.90 11.19
N PHE A 40 6.61 4.65 9.93
CA PHE A 40 5.94 3.63 9.14
C PHE A 40 6.07 2.25 9.81
N GLU A 41 7.28 1.82 10.16
CA GLU A 41 7.52 0.50 10.75
C GLU A 41 6.76 0.30 12.08
N ARG A 42 6.71 1.32 12.94
CA ARG A 42 6.03 1.27 14.24
C ARG A 42 4.51 1.42 14.14
N GLU A 43 4.04 2.31 13.27
CA GLU A 43 2.66 2.79 13.27
C GLU A 43 1.83 2.29 12.09
N TYR A 44 2.39 1.46 11.20
CA TYR A 44 1.70 1.00 9.99
C TYR A 44 0.28 0.51 10.27
N ARG A 45 0.13 -0.31 11.33
CA ARG A 45 -1.15 -0.95 11.71
C ARG A 45 -2.15 0.00 12.39
N TYR A 46 -1.74 1.21 12.79
CA TYR A 46 -2.62 2.16 13.46
C TYR A 46 -3.42 3.03 12.48
N TYR A 47 -3.03 3.04 11.21
CA TYR A 47 -3.71 3.78 10.15
C TYR A 47 -4.12 2.84 9.02
N THR A 48 -5.12 3.25 8.26
CA THR A 48 -5.51 2.52 7.05
C THR A 48 -4.43 2.64 5.97
N PRO A 49 -4.23 1.61 5.14
CA PRO A 49 -3.40 1.68 3.94
C PRO A 49 -3.68 2.91 3.06
N ILE A 50 -4.95 3.31 2.91
CA ILE A 50 -5.31 4.51 2.14
C ILE A 50 -4.81 5.81 2.78
N TRP A 51 -4.76 5.87 4.12
CA TRP A 51 -4.17 7.01 4.84
C TRP A 51 -2.67 7.10 4.55
N TRP A 52 -1.95 5.98 4.63
CA TRP A 52 -0.52 5.94 4.27
C TRP A 52 -0.27 6.30 2.80
N TYR A 53 -1.17 5.91 1.89
CA TYR A 53 -1.06 6.23 0.47
C TYR A 53 -1.28 7.71 0.16
N THR A 54 -2.13 8.40 0.92
CA THR A 54 -2.51 9.80 0.67
C THR A 54 -1.77 10.81 1.55
N ALA A 55 -1.23 10.36 2.69
CA ALA A 55 -0.42 11.20 3.58
C ALA A 55 0.89 11.65 2.88
N PRO A 56 1.45 12.82 3.25
CA PRO A 56 2.65 13.40 2.63
C PRO A 56 3.95 12.71 3.10
N TYR A 57 4.01 11.39 2.92
CA TYR A 57 5.16 10.53 3.23
C TYR A 57 5.69 9.86 1.96
N PHE A 58 6.71 9.03 2.11
CA PHE A 58 7.39 8.35 1.02
C PHE A 58 6.58 7.23 0.33
N ILE A 59 5.47 6.77 0.90
CA ILE A 59 4.73 5.59 0.42
C ILE A 59 4.18 5.80 -0.99
N TYR A 60 3.52 6.94 -1.23
CA TYR A 60 2.99 7.29 -2.55
C TYR A 60 4.09 7.34 -3.61
N SER A 61 5.20 8.04 -3.32
CA SER A 61 6.27 8.24 -4.28
C SER A 61 7.01 6.94 -4.56
N MET A 62 7.26 6.11 -3.55
CA MET A 62 7.86 4.79 -3.69
C MET A 62 7.00 3.86 -4.57
N LEU A 63 5.69 3.77 -4.29
CA LEU A 63 4.80 2.89 -5.04
C LEU A 63 4.73 3.31 -6.52
N ASN A 64 4.50 4.59 -6.77
CA ASN A 64 4.37 5.09 -8.14
C ASN A 64 5.70 5.00 -8.91
N ARG A 65 6.84 5.24 -8.25
CA ARG A 65 8.15 5.03 -8.87
C ARG A 65 8.38 3.57 -9.21
N GLY A 66 8.12 2.64 -8.27
CA GLY A 66 8.28 1.20 -8.50
C GLY A 66 7.44 0.73 -9.67
N LEU A 67 6.16 1.10 -9.71
CA LEU A 67 5.25 0.78 -10.81
C LEU A 67 5.70 1.39 -12.15
N ARG A 68 6.13 2.66 -12.17
CA ARG A 68 6.56 3.36 -13.40
C ARG A 68 7.82 2.75 -13.99
N LEU A 69 8.76 2.35 -13.14
CA LEU A 69 10.04 1.77 -13.56
C LEU A 69 9.98 0.24 -13.71
N MET A 70 8.84 -0.37 -13.39
CA MET A 70 8.71 -1.84 -13.29
C MET A 70 9.80 -2.46 -12.40
N ASP A 71 10.16 -1.77 -11.32
CA ASP A 71 11.15 -2.22 -10.35
C ASP A 71 10.56 -3.36 -9.52
N VAL A 72 10.86 -4.60 -9.94
CA VAL A 72 10.28 -5.81 -9.36
C VAL A 72 10.60 -5.93 -7.87
N ASP A 73 11.81 -5.56 -7.45
CA ASP A 73 12.22 -5.67 -6.05
C ASP A 73 11.41 -4.72 -5.16
N VAL A 74 11.22 -3.47 -5.61
CA VAL A 74 10.34 -2.50 -4.92
C VAL A 74 8.91 -3.00 -4.90
N ILE A 75 8.38 -3.43 -6.04
CA ILE A 75 6.97 -3.84 -6.15
C ILE A 75 6.67 -5.08 -5.28
N LEU A 76 7.58 -6.07 -5.25
CA LEU A 76 7.43 -7.25 -4.40
C LEU A 76 7.46 -6.90 -2.91
N LYS A 77 8.39 -6.04 -2.48
CA LYS A 77 8.47 -5.59 -1.09
C LYS A 77 7.29 -4.71 -0.68
N MET A 78 6.69 -4.00 -1.63
CA MET A 78 5.43 -3.27 -1.44
C MET A 78 4.18 -4.15 -1.60
N GLY A 79 4.32 -5.46 -1.85
CA GLY A 79 3.20 -6.37 -2.11
C GLY A 79 2.18 -6.43 -0.97
N LEU A 80 2.64 -6.41 0.28
CA LEU A 80 1.77 -6.27 1.46
C LEU A 80 0.93 -4.99 1.38
N PHE A 81 1.60 -3.86 1.16
CA PHE A 81 0.95 -2.56 1.09
C PHE A 81 -0.09 -2.52 -0.03
N PHE A 82 0.28 -3.00 -1.22
CA PHE A 82 -0.60 -3.09 -2.37
C PHE A 82 -1.84 -3.94 -2.08
N ARG A 83 -1.66 -5.09 -1.44
CA ARG A 83 -2.77 -5.98 -1.04
C ARG A 83 -3.71 -5.31 -0.05
N HIS A 84 -3.17 -4.60 0.94
CA HIS A 84 -4.01 -3.93 1.94
C HIS A 84 -4.74 -2.74 1.32
N LEU A 85 -4.04 -1.93 0.52
CA LEU A 85 -4.63 -0.81 -0.21
C LEU A 85 -5.74 -1.28 -1.17
N HIS A 86 -5.53 -2.39 -1.87
CA HIS A 86 -6.56 -2.96 -2.73
C HIS A 86 -7.82 -3.33 -1.96
N LYS A 87 -7.68 -4.00 -0.80
CA LYS A 87 -8.81 -4.37 0.04
C LYS A 87 -9.56 -3.14 0.58
N ASP A 88 -8.83 -2.11 1.02
CA ASP A 88 -9.43 -0.85 1.47
C ASP A 88 -10.25 -0.21 0.34
N LEU A 89 -9.68 -0.14 -0.87
CA LEU A 89 -10.37 0.43 -2.04
C LEU A 89 -11.61 -0.39 -2.45
N GLU A 90 -11.55 -1.72 -2.37
CA GLU A 90 -12.71 -2.58 -2.62
C GLU A 90 -13.82 -2.35 -1.59
N THR A 91 -13.47 -2.19 -0.31
CA THR A 91 -14.44 -1.89 0.75
C THR A 91 -15.10 -0.54 0.51
N LEU A 92 -14.31 0.52 0.28
CA LEU A 92 -14.82 1.87 -0.01
C LEU A 92 -15.70 1.90 -1.26
N TYR A 93 -15.31 1.15 -2.31
CA TYR A 93 -16.12 1.04 -3.51
C TYR A 93 -17.48 0.38 -3.22
N ARG A 94 -17.51 -0.72 -2.45
CA ARG A 94 -18.76 -1.38 -2.06
C ARG A 94 -19.65 -0.46 -1.23
N GLU A 95 -19.08 0.26 -0.26
CA GLU A 95 -19.80 1.24 0.56
C GLU A 95 -20.42 2.34 -0.30
N GLN A 96 -19.64 2.88 -1.26
CA GLN A 96 -20.14 3.90 -2.18
C GLN A 96 -21.30 3.38 -3.04
N GLN A 97 -21.23 2.14 -3.52
CA GLN A 97 -22.32 1.54 -4.32
C GLN A 97 -23.58 1.34 -3.48
N SER A 98 -23.45 0.83 -2.25
CA SER A 98 -24.59 0.67 -1.32
C SER A 98 -25.24 2.02 -0.99
N ALA A 99 -24.44 3.06 -0.76
CA ALA A 99 -24.95 4.41 -0.49
C ALA A 99 -25.72 4.98 -1.69
N LYS A 100 -25.22 4.78 -2.92
CA LYS A 100 -25.92 5.19 -4.15
C LYS A 100 -27.25 4.46 -4.32
N ILE A 101 -27.30 3.16 -4.06
CA ILE A 101 -28.55 2.37 -4.14
C ILE A 101 -29.57 2.91 -3.13
N ASN A 102 -29.16 3.15 -1.89
CA ASN A 102 -30.04 3.69 -0.85
C ASN A 102 -30.57 5.09 -1.20
N ALA A 103 -29.75 5.94 -1.83
CA ALA A 103 -30.16 7.29 -2.24
C ALA A 103 -31.16 7.31 -3.42
N VAL A 104 -31.28 6.22 -4.19
CA VAL A 104 -32.24 6.11 -5.31
C VAL A 104 -33.57 5.49 -4.86
N LEU A 105 -33.58 4.77 -3.73
CA LEU A 105 -34.76 4.09 -3.18
C LEU A 105 -35.52 4.92 -2.13
N VAL A 106 -35.08 6.15 -1.85
CA VAL A 106 -35.72 7.15 -0.97
C VAL A 106 -36.20 8.32 -1.82
#